data_AF-A0A485ABB8-F1
#
_entry.id   AF-A0A485ABB8-F1
#
_cell.length_a   1.000
_cell.length_b   1.000
_cell.length_c   1.000
_cell.angle_alpha   90.00
_cell.angle_beta   90.00
_cell.angle_gamma   90.00
#
_symmetry.space_group_name_H-M   'P 1'
#
loop_
_entity.id
_entity.type
_entity.pdbx_description
1 polymer ?
#
loop_
_entity_poly.entity_id
_entity_poly.type
_entity_poly.pdbx_seq_one_letter_code
_entity_poly.pdbx_strand_id
1 'polypeptide(L)' 'MDHIKATKDAKLAFWGPQMKEGAPTKVIVPQATNSTRFTVDGEPLELKHAGEYAAYVMDPGE' A
#
# COMPACT_ATOMS: atom_id res chain seq x y z
N MET A 1 -14.04 1.60 1.14
CA MET A 1 -13.40 0.98 -0.05
C MET A 1 -13.85 1.62 -1.36
N ASP A 2 -15.09 2.07 -1.46
CA ASP A 2 -15.65 2.62 -2.70
C ASP A 2 -14.94 3.90 -3.19
N HIS A 3 -14.48 4.74 -2.26
CA HIS A 3 -13.69 5.92 -2.59
C HIS A 3 -12.37 5.62 -3.31
N ILE A 4 -11.71 4.49 -2.99
CA ILE A 4 -10.45 4.09 -3.65
C ILE A 4 -10.74 3.61 -5.06
N LYS A 5 -11.79 2.79 -5.23
CA LYS A 5 -12.23 2.31 -6.55
C LYS A 5 -12.60 3.47 -7.48
N ALA A 6 -13.30 4.47 -6.95
CA ALA A 6 -13.76 5.63 -7.72
C ALA A 6 -12.62 6.57 -8.16
N THR A 7 -11.50 6.63 -7.44
CA THR A 7 -10.44 7.61 -7.68
C THR A 7 -9.17 7.04 -8.31
N LYS A 8 -8.97 5.72 -8.29
CA LYS A 8 -7.73 5.08 -8.76
C LYS A 8 -7.37 5.43 -10.21
N ASP A 9 -8.36 5.45 -11.11
CA ASP A 9 -8.14 5.63 -12.54
C ASP A 9 -7.82 7.10 -12.84
N ALA A 10 -8.49 8.03 -12.17
CA ALA A 10 -8.18 9.46 -12.24
C ALA A 10 -6.77 9.76 -11.70
N LYS A 11 -6.35 9.11 -10.61
CA LYS A 11 -4.99 9.23 -10.09
C LYS A 11 -3.95 8.71 -11.07
N LEU A 12 -4.19 7.56 -11.70
CA LEU A 12 -3.28 7.02 -12.71
C LEU A 12 -3.19 7.92 -13.94
N ALA A 13 -4.32 8.45 -14.42
CA ALA A 13 -4.34 9.38 -15.56
C ALA A 13 -3.56 10.67 -15.28
N PHE A 14 -3.59 11.17 -14.04
CA PHE A 14 -2.85 12.37 -13.63
C PHE A 14 -1.35 12.11 -13.40
N TRP A 15 -1.01 11.05 -12.68
CA TRP A 15 0.39 10.76 -12.30
C TRP A 15 1.16 9.95 -13.35
N GLY A 16 0.48 9.14 -14.16
CA GLY A 16 1.10 8.29 -15.19
C GLY A 16 2.03 9.08 -16.13
N PRO A 17 1.58 10.19 -16.74
CA PRO A 17 2.44 11.01 -17.59
C PRO A 17 3.66 11.61 -16.85
N GLN A 18 3.54 11.90 -15.56
CA GLN A 18 4.60 12.49 -14.75
C GLN A 18 5.65 11.45 -14.34
N MET A 19 5.23 10.22 -14.06
CA MET A 19 6.11 9.10 -13.68
C MET A 19 6.87 8.50 -14.86
N LYS A 20 6.44 8.77 -16.11
CA LYS A 20 7.05 8.25 -17.35
C LYS A 20 7.21 6.72 -17.27
N GLU A 21 8.43 6.21 -17.42
CA GLU A 21 8.76 4.78 -17.35
C GLU A 21 8.53 4.18 -15.96
N GLY A 22 8.47 4.99 -14.91
CA GLY A 22 8.18 4.58 -13.54
C GLY A 22 6.68 4.44 -13.24
N ALA A 23 5.79 4.70 -14.21
CA ALA A 23 4.35 4.56 -13.99
C ALA A 23 3.96 3.08 -13.74
N PRO A 24 3.07 2.80 -12.78
CA PRO A 24 2.66 1.43 -12.49
C PRO A 24 1.86 0.85 -13.68
N THR A 25 2.26 -0.34 -14.14
CA THR A 25 1.57 -1.07 -15.22
C THR A 25 0.25 -1.69 -14.75
N LYS A 26 0.10 -1.88 -13.44
CA LYS A 26 -1.10 -2.45 -12.81
C LYS A 26 -1.46 -1.67 -11.56
N VAL A 27 -2.71 -1.22 -11.49
CA VAL A 27 -3.28 -0.59 -10.30
C VAL A 27 -4.05 -1.62 -9.50
N ILE A 28 -3.68 -1.81 -8.24
CA ILE A 28 -4.30 -2.76 -7.32
C ILE A 28 -5.14 -1.99 -6.31
N VAL A 29 -6.39 -2.40 -6.11
CA VAL A 29 -7.24 -1.86 -5.05
C VAL A 29 -7.04 -2.72 -3.79
N PRO A 30 -6.55 -2.14 -2.69
CA PRO A 30 -6.32 -2.89 -1.46
C PRO A 30 -7.63 -3.42 -0.88
N GLN A 31 -7.56 -4.58 -0.24
CA GLN A 31 -8.63 -5.13 0.59
C GLN A 31 -8.29 -4.86 2.06
N ALA A 32 -9.31 -4.70 2.90
CA ALA A 32 -9.09 -4.64 4.34
C ALA A 32 -8.58 -5.99 4.84
N THR A 33 -7.62 -5.96 5.76
CA THR A 33 -7.08 -7.15 6.42
C THR A 33 -6.89 -6.87 7.90
N ASN A 34 -7.03 -7.92 8.71
CA ASN A 34 -6.69 -7.89 10.13
C ASN A 34 -5.32 -8.53 10.40
N SER A 35 -4.62 -9.00 9.37
CA SER A 35 -3.26 -9.52 9.50
C SER A 35 -2.31 -8.37 9.86
N THR A 36 -1.38 -8.64 10.78
CA THR A 36 -0.35 -7.68 11.20
C THR A 36 1.06 -8.12 10.82
N ARG A 37 1.22 -9.32 10.26
CA ARG A 37 2.52 -9.83 9.82
C ARG A 37 2.49 -10.11 8.32
N PHE A 38 3.48 -9.58 7.62
CA PHE A 38 3.60 -9.65 6.16
C PHE A 38 5.04 -9.98 5.78
N THR A 39 5.26 -10.29 4.51
CA THR A 39 6.61 -10.43 3.95
C THR A 39 6.70 -9.54 2.72
N VAL A 40 7.72 -8.69 2.68
CA VAL A 40 8.02 -7.81 1.54
C VAL A 40 9.44 -8.12 1.11
N ASP A 41 9.62 -8.47 -0.17
CA ASP A 41 10.93 -8.84 -0.74
C ASP A 41 11.69 -9.96 0.00
N GLY A 42 10.95 -10.83 0.70
CA GLY A 42 11.51 -11.92 1.51
C GLY A 42 11.68 -11.58 2.99
N GLU A 43 11.63 -10.29 3.35
CA GLU A 43 11.81 -9.81 4.72
C GLU A 43 10.46 -9.73 5.45
N PRO A 44 10.36 -10.28 6.67
CA PRO A 44 9.14 -10.21 7.45
C PRO A 44 8.93 -8.81 8.04
N LEU A 45 7.74 -8.24 7.89
CA LEU A 45 7.35 -6.97 8.51
C LEU A 45 6.23 -7.20 9.51
N GLU A 46 6.25 -6.45 10.62
CA GLU A 46 5.18 -6.46 11.62
C GLU A 46 4.56 -5.07 11.82
N LEU A 47 3.24 -4.99 11.68
CA LEU A 47 2.44 -3.81 11.97
C LEU A 47 2.06 -3.80 13.46
N LYS A 48 2.53 -2.81 14.19
CA LYS A 48 2.21 -2.58 15.61
C LYS A 48 1.08 -1.56 15.72
N HIS A 49 0.23 -1.71 16.75
CA HIS A 49 -0.90 -0.81 17.04
C HIS A 49 -1.84 -0.58 15.85
N ALA A 50 -2.11 -1.62 15.04
CA ALA A 50 -2.84 -1.52 13.77
C ALA A 50 -4.26 -0.91 13.85
N GLY A 51 -4.88 -0.90 15.03
CA GLY A 51 -6.19 -0.30 15.28
C GLY A 51 -6.15 1.09 15.91
N GLU A 52 -4.97 1.64 16.16
CA GLU A 52 -4.77 2.92 16.85
C GLU A 52 -4.23 3.98 15.89
N TYR A 53 -4.38 5.25 16.27
CA TYR A 53 -3.93 6.40 15.46
C TYR A 53 -2.41 6.40 15.18
N ALA A 54 -1.62 5.75 16.04
CA ALA A 54 -0.16 5.71 15.95
C ALA A 54 0.37 4.32 15.53
N ALA A 55 -0.27 3.69 14.54
CA ALA A 55 0.24 2.46 13.95
C ALA A 55 1.60 2.70 13.27
N TYR A 56 2.54 1.77 13.45
CA TYR A 56 3.86 1.80 12.81
C TYR A 56 4.31 0.42 12.35
N VAL A 57 5.18 0.38 11.35
CA VAL A 57 5.80 -0.85 10.84
C VAL A 57 7.16 -1.01 11.50
N MET A 58 7.41 -2.21 12.04
CA MET A 58 8.68 -2.61 12.60
C MET A 58 9.33 -3.65 11.69
N ASP A 59 10.58 -3.42 11.33
CA ASP A 59 11.47 -4.40 10.72
C ASP A 59 12.19 -5.18 11.85
N PRO A 60 12.07 -6.52 11.93
CA PRO A 60 12.71 -7.33 12.97
C PRO A 60 14.19 -7.65 12.70
N GLY A 61 14.76 -7.17 11.58
CA GLY A 61 16.12 -7.45 11.13
C GLY A 61 17.21 -6.51 11.66
N GLU A 62 16.89 -5.57 12.56
CA GLU A 62 17.83 -4.64 13.20
C GLU A 62 17.91 -4.82 14.73
#